data_AF-A0A935F5Y9-F1
#
_entry.id   AF-A0A935F5Y9-F1
#
_cell.length_a   1.000
_cell.length_b   1.000
_cell.length_c   1.000
_cell.angle_alpha   90.00
_cell.angle_beta   90.00
_cell.angle_gamma   90.00
#
_symmetry.space_group_name_H-M   'P 1'
#
loop_
_entity.id
_entity.type
_entity.pdbx_description
1 polymer ?
#
loop_
_entity_poly.entity_id
_entity_poly.type
_entity_poly.pdbx_seq_one_letter_code
_entity_poly.pdbx_strand_id
1 'polypeptide(L)'
;MPHTDSHATARVTTPRLDASDEPAKRTLRNWHLTSLSVSFVYSRSMGGLLHVGRATIASLDEQAMNLRTSDGSLLVVTKSANYSTEPQLFFAPSFLGSHYVEGVSMFLENHDWLFLSASARPEQLAGSPLPPALK
;
A
#
# COMPACT_ATOMS: atom_id res chain seq x y z
N MET A 1 22.37 12.19 38.64
CA MET A 1 21.37 12.18 37.55
C MET A 1 21.84 13.13 36.47
N PRO A 2 21.92 12.67 35.21
CA PRO A 2 20.84 13.00 34.28
C PRO A 2 20.41 11.81 33.39
N HIS A 3 19.12 11.74 33.09
CA HIS A 3 18.56 10.95 31.99
C HIS A 3 18.46 11.86 30.77
N THR A 4 19.24 11.56 29.72
CA THR A 4 19.07 12.16 28.40
C THR A 4 18.13 11.27 27.60
N ASP A 5 16.83 11.60 27.62
CA ASP A 5 15.87 11.03 26.69
C ASP A 5 16.08 11.65 25.30
N SER A 6 16.80 10.92 24.45
CA SER A 6 16.81 11.17 23.01
C SER A 6 15.44 10.81 22.44
N HIS A 7 14.57 11.80 22.32
CA HIS A 7 13.41 11.72 21.43
C HIS A 7 13.92 11.68 19.99
N ALA A 8 14.07 10.47 19.46
CA ALA A 8 14.23 10.24 18.04
C ALA A 8 12.92 10.67 17.35
N THR A 9 12.88 11.91 16.86
CA THR A 9 11.80 12.39 16.01
C THR A 9 11.79 11.53 14.75
N ALA A 10 10.82 10.61 14.65
CA ALA A 10 10.57 9.90 13.41
C ALA A 10 10.29 10.94 12.33
N ARG A 11 11.24 11.10 11.40
CA ARG A 11 11.03 11.93 10.21
C ARG A 11 9.91 11.26 9.43
N VAL A 12 8.72 11.87 9.46
CA VAL A 12 7.67 11.60 8.48
C VAL A 12 8.31 11.90 7.13
N THR A 13 8.71 10.84 6.45
CA THR A 13 9.35 10.95 5.15
C THR A 13 8.19 11.20 4.20
N THR A 14 7.97 12.46 3.85
CA THR A 14 7.10 12.84 2.73
C THR A 14 7.52 11.96 1.54
N PRO A 15 6.59 11.27 0.85
CA PRO A 15 6.95 10.46 -0.29
C PRO A 15 7.76 11.33 -1.25
N ARG A 16 8.99 10.89 -1.55
CA ARG A 16 9.90 11.64 -2.39
C ARG A 16 9.32 11.68 -3.80
N LEU A 17 8.74 12.82 -4.17
CA LEU A 17 8.14 13.10 -5.47
C LEU A 17 9.13 13.05 -6.65
N ASP A 18 10.42 12.81 -6.38
CA ASP A 18 11.50 12.85 -7.38
C ASP A 18 11.93 11.45 -7.87
N ALA A 19 11.30 10.38 -7.39
CA ALA A 19 11.58 9.04 -7.89
C ALA A 19 10.93 8.87 -9.27
N SER A 20 11.69 8.38 -10.26
CA SER A 20 11.12 8.04 -11.56
C SER A 20 10.03 6.97 -11.39
N ASP A 21 8.84 7.20 -11.95
CA ASP A 21 7.75 6.22 -11.94
C ASP A 21 8.07 4.92 -12.70
N GLU A 22 9.05 4.94 -13.60
CA GLU A 22 9.25 3.86 -14.57
C GLU A 22 9.52 2.46 -13.97
N PRO A 23 10.31 2.31 -12.90
CA PRO A 23 10.49 1.01 -12.24
C PRO A 23 9.18 0.45 -11.67
N ALA A 24 8.36 1.30 -11.07
CA ALA A 24 7.06 0.91 -10.52
C ALA A 24 6.10 0.50 -11.64
N LYS A 25 5.98 1.32 -12.69
CA LYS A 25 5.15 1.02 -13.87
C LYS A 25 5.59 -0.27 -14.56
N ARG A 26 6.91 -0.51 -14.69
CA ARG A 26 7.46 -1.78 -15.21
C ARG A 26 7.07 -2.98 -14.35
N THR A 27 7.13 -2.83 -13.03
CA THR A 27 6.75 -3.88 -12.08
C THR A 27 5.26 -4.22 -12.19
N LEU A 28 4.39 -3.21 -12.24
CA LEU A 28 2.94 -3.40 -12.43
C LEU A 28 2.62 -4.09 -13.76
N ARG A 29 3.26 -3.65 -14.86
CA ARG A 29 3.12 -4.30 -16.18
C ARG A 29 3.52 -5.77 -16.12
N ASN A 30 4.63 -6.11 -15.46
CA ASN A 30 5.07 -7.49 -15.30
C ASN A 30 4.06 -8.33 -14.50
N TRP A 31 3.55 -7.82 -13.38
CA TRP A 31 2.53 -8.50 -12.57
C TRP A 31 1.22 -8.71 -13.32
N HIS A 32 0.80 -7.73 -14.15
CA HIS A 32 -0.36 -7.86 -15.03
C HIS A 32 -0.15 -8.95 -16.09
N LEU A 33 0.96 -8.91 -16.83
CA LEU A 33 1.27 -9.88 -17.89
C LEU A 33 1.40 -11.31 -17.38
N THR A 34 1.88 -11.49 -16.15
CA THR A 34 2.06 -12.80 -15.51
C THR A 34 0.85 -13.24 -14.68
N SER A 35 -0.21 -12.41 -14.59
CA SER A 35 -1.37 -12.65 -13.72
C SER A 35 -0.98 -12.98 -12.27
N LEU A 36 0.06 -12.32 -11.76
CA LEU A 36 0.56 -12.58 -10.42
C LEU A 36 -0.49 -12.18 -9.37
N SER A 37 -0.77 -13.08 -8.42
CA SER A 37 -1.59 -12.75 -7.25
C SER A 37 -0.80 -11.93 -6.24
N VAL A 38 -1.16 -10.66 -6.12
CA VAL A 38 -0.54 -9.70 -5.20
C VAL A 38 -1.46 -9.41 -4.02
N SER A 39 -0.87 -9.12 -2.88
CA SER A 39 -1.60 -8.50 -1.76
C SER A 39 -1.72 -7.01 -2.01
N PHE A 40 -2.83 -6.40 -1.62
CA PHE A 40 -3.05 -4.96 -1.78
C PHE A 40 -3.63 -4.32 -0.53
N VAL A 41 -3.38 -3.01 -0.39
CA VAL A 41 -4.11 -2.11 0.51
C VAL A 41 -4.57 -0.90 -0.28
N TYR A 42 -5.86 -0.61 -0.22
CA TYR A 42 -6.42 0.64 -0.70
C TYR A 42 -6.94 1.43 0.49
N SER A 43 -6.41 2.64 0.67
CA SER A 43 -6.81 3.57 1.72
C SER A 43 -7.37 4.83 1.12
N ARG A 44 -8.61 5.17 1.46
CA ARG A 44 -9.20 6.44 1.06
C ARG A 44 -8.65 7.59 1.90
N SER A 45 -8.51 8.74 1.25
CA SER A 45 -8.30 10.01 1.94
C SER A 45 -9.33 10.20 3.06
N MET A 46 -8.91 10.85 4.15
CA MET A 46 -9.72 11.10 5.35
C MET A 46 -10.18 9.86 6.14
N GLY A 47 -9.55 8.70 5.94
CA GLY A 47 -9.69 7.54 6.84
C GLY A 47 -10.98 6.74 6.69
N GLY A 48 -11.77 6.97 5.63
CA GLY A 48 -13.12 6.41 5.52
C GLY A 48 -13.21 4.95 5.03
N LEU A 49 -12.21 4.45 4.31
CA LEU A 49 -12.23 3.08 3.79
C LEU A 49 -10.81 2.54 3.66
N LEU A 50 -10.57 1.41 4.31
CA LEU A 50 -9.38 0.60 4.14
C LEU A 50 -9.82 -0.77 3.62
N HIS A 51 -9.43 -1.11 2.39
CA HIS A 51 -9.65 -2.43 1.82
C HIS A 51 -8.30 -3.13 1.70
N VAL A 52 -8.17 -4.29 2.32
CA VAL A 52 -6.98 -5.12 2.25
C VAL A 52 -7.37 -6.49 1.74
N GLY A 53 -6.58 -7.07 0.84
CA GLY A 53 -6.88 -8.38 0.31
C GLY A 53 -5.84 -8.89 -0.67
N ARG A 54 -6.22 -9.90 -1.44
CA ARG A 54 -5.45 -10.36 -2.60
C ARG A 54 -6.19 -10.01 -3.88
N ALA A 55 -5.42 -9.69 -4.91
CA ALA A 55 -5.94 -9.42 -6.23
C ALA A 55 -4.97 -9.88 -7.33
N THR A 56 -5.49 -9.98 -8.54
CA THR A 56 -4.70 -9.97 -9.77
C THR A 56 -5.00 -8.69 -10.55
N ILE A 57 -4.01 -8.11 -11.22
CA ILE A 57 -4.24 -6.96 -12.11
C ILE A 57 -4.93 -7.48 -13.37
N ALA A 58 -6.23 -7.24 -13.51
CA ALA A 58 -7.06 -7.71 -14.61
C ALA A 58 -6.92 -6.85 -15.87
N SER A 59 -6.72 -5.54 -15.69
CA SER A 59 -6.37 -4.61 -16.76
C SER A 59 -5.51 -3.48 -16.21
N LEU A 60 -4.61 -2.95 -17.04
CA LEU A 60 -3.72 -1.86 -16.70
C LEU A 60 -3.47 -1.00 -17.94
N ASP A 61 -3.84 0.28 -17.87
CA ASP A 61 -3.51 1.29 -18.86
C ASP A 61 -3.03 2.59 -18.19
N GLU A 62 -2.87 3.66 -18.98
CA GLU A 62 -2.38 4.95 -18.48
C GLU A 62 -3.37 5.69 -17.57
N GLN A 63 -4.66 5.35 -17.64
CA GLN A 63 -5.75 6.06 -16.95
C GLN A 63 -6.27 5.28 -15.75
N ALA A 64 -6.27 3.96 -15.82
CA ALA A 64 -6.85 3.12 -14.80
C ALA A 64 -6.18 1.75 -14.67
N MET A 65 -6.37 1.17 -13.49
CA MET A 65 -6.03 -0.21 -13.17
C MET A 65 -7.25 -0.90 -12.58
N ASN A 66 -7.55 -2.10 -13.05
CA ASN A 66 -8.60 -2.94 -12.48
C ASN A 66 -7.98 -4.11 -11.72
N LEU A 67 -8.26 -4.18 -10.42
CA LEU A 67 -7.87 -5.29 -9.56
C LEU A 67 -9.03 -6.26 -9.42
N ARG A 68 -8.83 -7.50 -9.85
CA ARG A 68 -9.81 -8.58 -9.64
C ARG A 68 -9.52 -9.28 -8.32
N THR A 69 -10.51 -9.27 -7.44
CA THR A 69 -10.49 -9.93 -6.13
C THR A 69 -11.39 -11.17 -6.16
N SER A 70 -11.44 -11.93 -5.06
CA SER A 70 -12.35 -13.08 -4.94
C SER A 70 -13.82 -12.67 -4.83
N ASP A 71 -14.08 -11.48 -4.32
CA ASP A 71 -15.41 -10.93 -4.01
C ASP A 71 -15.89 -9.88 -5.03
N GLY A 72 -15.06 -9.52 -6.02
CA GLY A 72 -15.44 -8.56 -7.05
C GLY A 72 -14.27 -7.97 -7.83
N SER A 73 -14.37 -6.67 -8.09
CA SER A 73 -13.34 -5.92 -8.81
C SER A 73 -13.25 -4.51 -8.28
N LEU A 74 -12.02 -4.01 -8.12
CA LEU A 74 -11.71 -2.65 -7.71
C LEU A 74 -11.12 -1.91 -8.92
N LEU A 75 -11.90 -0.96 -9.45
CA LEU A 75 -11.43 -0.04 -10.47
C LEU A 75 -10.76 1.16 -9.79
N VAL A 76 -9.48 1.37 -10.09
CA VAL A 76 -8.67 2.45 -9.54
C VAL A 76 -8.27 3.38 -10.67
N VAL A 77 -8.63 4.66 -10.57
CA VAL A 77 -8.18 5.68 -11.51
C VAL A 77 -6.75 6.05 -11.15
N THR A 78 -5.82 5.77 -12.06
CA THR A 78 -4.37 5.97 -11.89
C THR A 78 -3.83 7.14 -12.71
N LYS A 79 -4.71 7.84 -13.43
CA LYS A 79 -4.40 9.11 -14.07
C LYS A 79 -3.76 10.06 -13.06
N SER A 80 -2.62 10.65 -13.43
CA SER A 80 -1.86 11.58 -12.59
C SER A 80 -1.38 11.00 -11.25
N ALA A 81 -1.38 9.67 -11.08
CA ALA A 81 -0.82 9.04 -9.89
C ALA A 81 0.71 9.16 -9.86
N ASN A 82 1.26 9.30 -8.66
CA ASN A 82 2.70 9.19 -8.41
C ASN A 82 3.03 7.78 -7.96
N TYR A 83 4.09 7.19 -8.51
CA TYR A 83 4.45 5.81 -8.25
C TYR A 83 5.78 5.72 -7.49
N SER A 84 5.92 4.73 -6.62
CA SER A 84 7.19 4.43 -5.96
C SER A 84 7.36 2.92 -5.74
N THR A 85 8.63 2.49 -5.79
CA THR A 85 9.06 1.14 -5.40
C THR A 85 9.78 1.14 -4.05
N GLU A 86 9.82 2.28 -3.34
CA GLU A 86 10.42 2.33 -2.02
C GLU A 86 9.61 1.46 -1.05
N PRO A 87 10.29 0.68 -0.18
CA PRO A 87 9.59 -0.12 0.83
C PRO A 87 8.69 0.74 1.71
N GLN A 88 7.46 0.28 1.91
CA GLN A 88 6.46 1.01 2.70
C GLN A 88 6.44 0.49 4.14
N LEU A 89 6.37 1.42 5.10
CA LEU A 89 6.31 1.07 6.51
C LEU A 89 4.88 0.69 6.90
N PHE A 90 4.71 -0.53 7.40
CA PHE A 90 3.47 -1.00 8.01
C PHE A 90 3.66 -1.20 9.51
N PHE A 91 2.60 -0.98 10.28
CA PHE A 91 2.60 -1.22 11.71
C PHE A 91 1.98 -2.57 12.02
N ALA A 92 2.57 -3.27 13.00
CA ALA A 92 1.92 -4.42 13.61
C ALA A 92 0.60 -3.96 14.25
N PRO A 93 -0.43 -4.84 14.35
CA PRO A 93 -1.72 -4.48 14.94
C PRO A 93 -1.62 -3.96 16.38
N SER A 94 -0.61 -4.39 17.13
CA SER A 94 -0.36 -3.92 18.49
C SER A 94 0.25 -2.53 18.57
N PHE A 95 0.66 -1.95 17.43
CA PHE A 95 1.49 -0.73 17.33
C PHE A 95 2.84 -0.82 18.08
N LEU A 96 3.21 -1.99 18.61
CA LEU A 96 4.46 -2.22 19.31
C LEU A 96 5.63 -2.53 18.36
N GLY A 97 5.34 -2.63 17.06
CA GLY A 97 6.34 -2.94 16.05
C GLY A 97 5.92 -2.40 14.69
N SER A 98 6.91 -2.30 13.82
CA SER A 98 6.73 -1.93 12.42
C SER A 98 7.67 -2.75 11.55
N HIS A 99 7.30 -2.89 10.29
CA HIS A 99 8.08 -3.63 9.29
C HIS A 99 7.95 -2.94 7.94
N TYR A 100 9.05 -2.95 7.18
CA TYR A 100 9.05 -2.47 5.81
C TYR A 100 8.60 -3.57 4.88
N VAL A 101 7.72 -3.23 3.94
CA VAL A 101 7.19 -4.14 2.94
C VAL A 101 7.58 -3.63 1.56
N GLU A 102 8.27 -4.49 0.80
CA GLU A 102 8.56 -4.22 -0.60
C GLU A 102 7.30 -4.34 -1.45
N GLY A 103 7.16 -3.44 -2.42
CA GLY A 103 6.01 -3.40 -3.30
C GLY A 103 5.99 -2.15 -4.16
N VAL A 104 4.84 -1.89 -4.76
CA VAL A 104 4.56 -0.67 -5.52
C VAL A 104 3.50 0.12 -4.76
N SER A 105 3.84 1.35 -4.39
CA SER A 105 2.89 2.32 -3.86
C SER A 105 2.47 3.32 -4.93
N MET A 106 1.22 3.73 -4.90
CA MET A 106 0.64 4.78 -5.72
C MET A 106 -0.06 5.80 -4.82
N PHE A 107 0.29 7.06 -5.00
CA PHE A 107 -0.47 8.19 -4.47
C PHE A 107 -1.34 8.74 -5.59
N LEU A 108 -2.66 8.63 -5.42
CA LEU A 108 -3.65 8.96 -6.45
C LEU A 108 -4.01 10.44 -6.42
N GLU A 109 -4.53 10.95 -7.54
CA GLU A 109 -4.93 12.37 -7.69
C GLU A 109 -5.97 12.80 -6.64
N ASN A 110 -6.86 11.89 -6.26
CA ASN A 110 -7.88 12.11 -5.24
C ASN A 110 -7.36 11.96 -3.79
N HIS A 111 -6.05 11.95 -3.59
CA HIS A 111 -5.35 11.74 -2.32
C HIS A 111 -5.58 10.38 -1.65
N ASP A 112 -6.16 9.42 -2.38
CA ASP A 112 -6.18 8.04 -1.93
C ASP A 112 -4.80 7.40 -2.14
N TRP A 113 -4.58 6.32 -1.41
CA TRP A 113 -3.34 5.56 -1.46
C TRP A 113 -3.63 4.11 -1.82
N LEU A 114 -2.84 3.57 -2.73
CA LEU A 114 -2.88 2.15 -3.10
C LEU A 114 -1.48 1.56 -2.99
N PHE A 115 -1.36 0.43 -2.31
CA PHE A 115 -0.14 -0.34 -2.22
C PHE A 115 -0.37 -1.77 -2.71
N LEU A 116 0.58 -2.32 -3.46
CA LEU A 116 0.58 -3.71 -3.91
C LEU A 116 1.91 -4.38 -3.62
N SER A 117 1.89 -5.63 -3.17
CA SER A 117 3.09 -6.42 -2.90
C SER A 117 2.91 -7.86 -3.37
N ALA A 118 3.94 -8.39 -4.02
CA ALA A 118 4.00 -9.79 -4.45
C ALA A 118 4.34 -10.75 -3.30
N SER A 119 5.06 -10.28 -2.28
CA SER A 119 5.62 -11.13 -1.21
C SER A 119 4.87 -11.00 0.11
N ALA A 120 4.18 -9.89 0.35
CA ALA A 120 3.42 -9.69 1.58
C ALA A 120 2.17 -10.57 1.63
N ARG A 121 1.79 -10.98 2.84
CA ARG A 121 0.47 -11.51 3.13
C ARG A 121 -0.48 -10.38 3.52
N PRO A 122 -1.79 -10.46 3.20
CA PRO A 122 -2.75 -9.41 3.56
C PRO A 122 -2.75 -9.08 5.06
N GLU A 123 -2.58 -10.07 5.94
CA GLU A 123 -2.54 -9.85 7.40
C GLU A 123 -1.38 -8.94 7.84
N GLN A 124 -0.27 -8.96 7.11
CA GLN A 124 0.88 -8.08 7.38
C GLN A 124 0.61 -6.63 6.97
N LEU A 125 -0.41 -6.40 6.15
CA LEU A 125 -0.80 -5.09 5.65
C LEU A 125 -2.05 -4.55 6.36
N ALA A 126 -2.88 -5.44 6.90
CA ALA A 126 -4.23 -5.12 7.37
C ALA A 126 -4.29 -4.44 8.74
N GLY A 127 -3.20 -4.42 9.53
CA GLY A 127 -3.24 -3.90 10.91
C GLY A 127 -4.49 -4.39 11.64
N SER A 128 -4.62 -5.72 11.84
CA SER A 128 -5.82 -6.45 12.29
C SER A 128 -6.83 -5.64 13.13
N PRO A 129 -8.15 -5.79 12.89
CA PRO A 129 -9.17 -5.19 13.74
C PRO A 129 -8.97 -5.61 15.20
N LEU A 130 -9.18 -4.66 16.11
CA LEU A 130 -9.22 -4.92 17.56
C LEU A 130 -10.13 -6.14 17.83
N PRO A 131 -9.74 -7.06 18.75
CA PRO A 131 -10.63 -8.14 19.15
C PRO A 131 -11.95 -7.53 19.69
N PRO A 132 -13.11 -8.19 19.49
CA PRO A 132 -14.36 -7.71 20.03
C PRO A 132 -14.22 -7.56 21.55
N ALA A 133 -14.67 -6.42 22.08
CA ALA A 133 -14.73 -6.21 23.52
C ALA A 133 -15.47 -7.40 24.15
N LEU A 134 -14.79 -8.11 25.05
CA LEU A 134 -15.41 -9.13 25.89
C LEU A 134 -16.60 -8.47 26.60
N LYS A 135 -17.80 -9.01 26.38
CA LYS A 135 -19.01 -8.63 27.12
C LYS A 135 -18.92 -9.10 28.56
#